data_AF-A0A5B9GKJ2-F1
#
_entry.id   AF-A0A5B9GKJ2-F1
#
_cell.length_a   1.000
_cell.length_b   1.000
_cell.length_c   1.000
_cell.angle_alpha   90.00
_cell.angle_beta   90.00
_cell.angle_gamma   90.00
#
_symmetry.space_group_name_H-M   'P 1'
#
loop_
_entity.id
_entity.type
_entity.pdbx_description
1 polymer ?
#
loop_
_entity_poly.entity_id
_entity_poly.type
_entity_poly.pdbx_seq_one_letter_code
_entity_poly.pdbx_strand_id
1 'polypeptide(L)'
;MGRPSVFSTSIGNEICARIMEGESLRSICQDDHMPGQRTVFEWLDNDAHENFRSRYAHARTRATEVFEDEIIDVARSATPEDANARRLQVDALKWVMSKRAPKVYGDKVTQELSGPDGGPIEVKGGGVSGLLNAALQEDGSNSG
;
A
#
# COMPACT_ATOMS: atom_id res chain seq x y z
N MET A 1 -28.91 19.07 -13.72
CA MET A 1 -28.59 17.84 -14.47
C MET A 1 -28.24 16.74 -13.47
N GLY A 2 -28.48 15.46 -13.76
CA GLY A 2 -28.11 14.37 -12.85
C GLY A 2 -26.61 14.12 -12.85
N ARG A 3 -26.04 13.67 -11.70
CA ARG A 3 -24.64 13.25 -11.62
C ARG A 3 -24.38 12.09 -12.61
N PRO A 4 -23.20 12.03 -13.26
CA PRO A 4 -22.88 10.94 -14.17
C PRO A 4 -22.90 9.57 -13.48
N SER A 5 -23.56 8.59 -14.10
CA SER A 5 -23.58 7.19 -13.65
C SER A 5 -22.88 6.23 -14.61
N VAL A 6 -22.76 6.61 -15.89
CA VAL A 6 -22.08 5.84 -16.93
C VAL A 6 -20.61 6.25 -16.99
N PHE A 7 -19.71 5.26 -17.07
CA PHE A 7 -18.29 5.52 -17.21
C PHE A 7 -17.99 6.32 -18.48
N SER A 8 -17.15 7.34 -18.33
CA SER A 8 -16.55 8.04 -19.46
C SER A 8 -15.06 8.22 -19.23
N THR A 9 -14.27 8.05 -20.28
CA THR A 9 -12.81 8.19 -20.22
C THR A 9 -12.39 9.60 -19.79
N SER A 10 -13.13 10.64 -20.19
CA SER A 10 -12.86 12.03 -19.80
C SER A 10 -12.98 12.23 -18.29
N ILE A 11 -14.09 11.79 -17.68
CA ILE A 11 -14.28 11.87 -16.23
C ILE A 11 -13.26 10.99 -15.48
N GLY A 12 -13.00 9.79 -15.98
CA GLY A 12 -11.96 8.92 -15.40
C GLY A 12 -10.56 9.57 -15.42
N ASN A 13 -10.24 10.29 -16.50
CA ASN A 13 -8.99 11.05 -16.62
C ASN A 13 -8.93 12.21 -15.63
N GLU A 14 -10.01 12.96 -15.50
CA GLU A 14 -10.10 14.11 -14.60
C GLU A 14 -9.96 13.68 -13.13
N ILE A 15 -10.63 12.59 -12.73
CA ILE A 15 -10.48 11.99 -11.40
C ILE A 15 -9.00 11.63 -11.14
N CYS A 16 -8.35 10.94 -12.09
CA CYS A 16 -6.94 10.56 -11.92
C CYS A 16 -6.03 11.79 -11.83
N ALA A 17 -6.27 12.83 -12.65
CA ALA A 17 -5.51 14.07 -12.63
C ALA A 17 -5.58 14.75 -11.26
N ARG A 18 -6.79 14.95 -10.72
CA ARG A 18 -6.99 15.60 -9.42
C ARG A 18 -6.41 14.79 -8.26
N ILE A 19 -6.49 13.45 -8.33
CA ILE A 19 -5.84 12.58 -7.35
C ILE A 19 -4.32 12.72 -7.38
N MET A 20 -3.71 12.84 -8.56
CA MET A 20 -2.26 13.07 -8.67
C MET A 20 -1.83 14.36 -8.00
N GLU A 21 -2.67 15.40 -8.05
CA GLU A 21 -2.48 16.68 -7.34
C GLU A 21 -2.83 16.61 -5.84
N GLY A 22 -3.00 15.41 -5.28
CA GLY A 22 -3.24 15.21 -3.85
C GLY A 22 -4.70 15.30 -3.41
N GLU A 23 -5.64 15.63 -4.30
CA GLU A 23 -7.04 15.78 -3.92
C GLU A 23 -7.69 14.42 -3.56
N SER A 24 -8.47 14.40 -2.48
CA SER A 24 -9.18 13.17 -2.08
C SER A 24 -10.35 12.87 -3.03
N LEU A 25 -10.58 11.59 -3.32
CA LEU A 25 -11.76 11.17 -4.11
C LEU A 25 -13.08 11.70 -3.52
N ARG A 26 -13.18 11.81 -2.19
CA ARG A 26 -14.38 12.34 -1.53
C ARG A 26 -14.63 13.81 -1.90
N SER A 27 -13.57 14.62 -1.96
CA SER A 27 -13.63 16.03 -2.37
C SER A 27 -14.01 16.13 -3.85
N ILE A 28 -13.34 15.36 -4.70
CA ILE A 28 -13.62 15.31 -6.15
C ILE A 28 -15.09 15.00 -6.42
N CYS A 29 -15.66 13.98 -5.76
CA CYS A 29 -17.06 13.61 -5.94
C CYS A 29 -18.09 14.62 -5.38
N GLN A 30 -17.67 15.73 -4.75
CA GLN A 30 -18.61 16.78 -4.35
C GLN A 30 -19.01 17.67 -5.52
N ASP A 31 -18.16 17.81 -6.53
CA ASP A 31 -18.44 18.68 -7.68
C ASP A 31 -19.65 18.17 -8.47
N ASP A 32 -20.45 19.11 -8.99
CA ASP A 32 -21.74 18.80 -9.62
C ASP A 32 -21.61 17.92 -10.87
N HIS A 33 -20.53 18.06 -11.63
CA HIS A 33 -20.26 17.26 -12.83
C HIS A 33 -19.56 15.92 -12.53
N MET A 34 -19.22 15.66 -11.27
CA MET A 34 -18.51 14.44 -10.86
C MET A 34 -19.48 13.31 -10.47
N PRO A 35 -19.11 12.05 -10.75
CA PRO A 35 -19.88 10.90 -10.30
C PRO A 35 -19.85 10.78 -8.78
N GLY A 36 -20.86 10.14 -8.21
CA GLY A 36 -20.84 9.79 -6.79
C GLY A 36 -19.71 8.80 -6.46
N GLN A 37 -19.21 8.83 -5.22
CA GLN A 37 -18.11 7.96 -4.79
C GLN A 37 -18.40 6.47 -5.01
N ARG A 38 -19.65 6.04 -4.77
CA ARG A 38 -20.09 4.66 -5.04
C ARG A 38 -19.92 4.28 -6.51
N THR A 39 -20.32 5.15 -7.42
CA THR A 39 -20.20 4.94 -8.87
C THR A 39 -18.73 4.79 -9.29
N VAL A 40 -17.83 5.60 -8.72
CA VAL A 40 -16.39 5.45 -9.00
C VAL A 40 -15.85 4.11 -8.52
N PHE A 41 -16.27 3.64 -7.33
CA PHE A 41 -15.88 2.31 -6.85
C PHE A 41 -16.43 1.19 -7.74
N GLU A 42 -17.70 1.28 -8.17
CA GLU A 42 -18.28 0.34 -9.14
C GLU A 42 -17.50 0.32 -10.46
N TRP A 43 -16.99 1.46 -10.94
CA TRP A 43 -16.14 1.50 -12.13
C TRP A 43 -14.76 0.86 -11.90
N LEU A 44 -14.18 1.00 -10.71
CA LEU A 44 -12.89 0.39 -10.38
C LEU A 44 -13.00 -1.15 -10.26
N ASP A 45 -14.13 -1.65 -9.77
CA ASP A 45 -14.39 -3.08 -9.59
C ASP A 45 -14.80 -3.77 -10.90
N ASN A 46 -15.13 -3.01 -11.95
CA ASN A 46 -15.52 -3.55 -13.24
C ASN A 46 -14.31 -3.81 -14.15
N ASP A 47 -14.12 -5.07 -14.57
CA ASP A 47 -13.01 -5.48 -15.44
C ASP A 47 -13.03 -4.84 -16.83
N ALA A 48 -14.18 -4.36 -17.30
CA ALA A 48 -14.27 -3.57 -18.53
C ALA A 48 -13.51 -2.23 -18.44
N HIS A 49 -13.09 -1.81 -17.25
CA HIS A 49 -12.42 -0.54 -16.98
C HIS A 49 -11.01 -0.73 -16.39
N GLU A 50 -10.34 -1.84 -16.70
CA GLU A 50 -9.00 -2.15 -16.21
C GLU A 50 -7.99 -1.00 -16.42
N ASN A 51 -8.01 -0.32 -17.57
CA ASN A 51 -7.13 0.81 -17.82
C ASN A 51 -7.36 1.96 -16.83
N PHE A 52 -8.61 2.26 -16.50
CA PHE A 52 -8.95 3.25 -15.49
C PHE A 52 -8.48 2.81 -14.11
N ARG A 53 -8.73 1.56 -13.72
CA ARG A 53 -8.26 0.99 -12.44
C ARG A 53 -6.74 1.10 -12.29
N SER A 54 -5.99 0.72 -13.33
CA SER A 54 -4.53 0.85 -13.35
C SER A 54 -4.08 2.31 -13.18
N ARG A 55 -4.63 3.22 -13.99
CA ARG A 55 -4.29 4.65 -13.92
C ARG A 55 -4.67 5.29 -12.59
N TYR A 56 -5.80 4.90 -12.01
CA TYR A 56 -6.22 5.34 -10.69
C TYR A 56 -5.25 4.88 -9.59
N ALA A 57 -4.79 3.62 -9.65
CA ALA A 57 -3.76 3.12 -8.73
C ALA A 57 -2.45 3.91 -8.88
N HIS A 58 -1.99 4.13 -10.11
CA HIS A 58 -0.80 4.96 -10.38
C HIS A 58 -0.96 6.39 -9.88
N ALA A 59 -2.14 7.01 -10.10
CA ALA A 59 -2.42 8.36 -9.62
C ALA A 59 -2.32 8.45 -8.09
N ARG A 60 -2.85 7.46 -7.37
CA ARG A 60 -2.76 7.40 -5.90
C ARG A 60 -1.33 7.27 -5.41
N THR A 61 -0.51 6.48 -6.10
CA THR A 61 0.93 6.39 -5.79
C THR A 61 1.64 7.69 -6.13
N ARG A 62 1.38 8.33 -7.28
CA ARG A 62 2.01 9.60 -7.67
C ARG A 62 1.69 10.75 -6.72
N ALA A 63 0.47 10.75 -6.17
CA ALA A 63 0.03 11.71 -5.16
C ALA A 63 0.91 11.74 -3.90
N THR A 64 1.70 10.69 -3.63
CA THR A 64 2.60 10.70 -2.46
C THR A 64 3.72 11.73 -2.59
N GLU A 65 4.12 12.08 -3.82
CA GLU A 65 5.09 13.17 -4.02
C GLU A 65 4.48 14.52 -3.61
N VAL A 66 3.20 14.77 -3.94
CA VAL A 66 2.50 15.99 -3.50
C VAL A 66 2.35 16.02 -1.99
N PHE A 67 2.06 14.88 -1.36
CA PHE A 67 2.00 14.80 0.11
C PHE A 67 3.35 15.04 0.77
N GLU A 68 4.46 14.68 0.12
CA GLU A 68 5.81 14.96 0.60
C GLU A 68 6.05 16.48 0.65
N ASP A 69 5.77 17.17 -0.46
CA ASP A 69 5.88 18.63 -0.55
C ASP A 69 4.97 19.31 0.50
N GLU A 70 3.72 18.85 0.63
CA GLU A 70 2.78 19.36 1.64
C GLU A 70 3.31 19.18 3.07
N ILE A 71 3.88 18.02 3.41
CA ILE A 71 4.48 17.78 4.73
C ILE A 71 5.59 18.80 5.01
N ILE A 72 6.45 19.09 4.03
CA ILE A 72 7.56 20.04 4.19
C ILE A 72 7.01 21.44 4.47
N ASP A 73 6.01 21.88 3.73
CA ASP A 73 5.40 23.21 3.88
C ASP A 73 4.63 23.34 5.21
N VAL A 74 3.89 22.31 5.60
CA VAL A 74 3.18 22.24 6.88
C VAL A 74 4.15 22.30 8.06
N ALA A 75 5.29 21.59 7.97
CA ALA A 75 6.30 21.61 9.02
C ALA A 75 7.01 22.98 9.13
N ARG A 76 7.31 23.63 8.01
CA ARG A 76 7.99 24.94 7.98
C ARG A 76 7.11 26.11 8.45
N SER A 77 5.79 25.99 8.27
CA SER A 77 4.82 27.03 8.63
C SER A 77 4.20 26.85 10.02
N ALA A 78 4.55 25.78 10.75
CA ALA A 78 4.00 25.50 12.07
C ALA A 78 4.37 26.57 13.11
N THR A 79 3.41 26.91 13.94
CA THR A 79 3.50 27.83 15.09
C THR A 79 3.35 27.04 16.39
N PRO A 80 3.78 27.56 17.54
CA PRO A 80 3.52 26.92 18.83
C PRO A 80 2.03 26.63 19.09
N GLU A 81 1.14 27.49 18.61
CA GLU A 81 -0.30 27.39 18.82
C GLU A 81 -0.94 26.26 18.01
N ASP A 82 -0.47 26.01 16.78
CA ASP A 82 -1.04 25.01 15.87
C ASP A 82 -0.19 23.73 15.71
N ALA A 83 0.97 23.66 16.38
CA ALA A 83 1.94 22.56 16.26
C ALA A 83 1.30 21.16 16.40
N ASN A 84 0.35 20.99 17.31
CA ASN A 84 -0.33 19.70 17.51
C ASN A 84 -1.22 19.31 16.33
N ALA A 85 -1.97 20.26 15.76
CA ALA A 85 -2.81 20.01 14.60
C ALA A 85 -1.97 19.73 13.34
N ARG A 86 -0.89 20.51 13.16
CA ARG A 86 0.08 20.33 12.06
C ARG A 86 0.79 18.98 12.16
N ARG A 87 1.17 18.56 13.37
CA ARG A 87 1.74 17.24 13.61
C ARG A 87 0.77 16.13 13.23
N LEU A 88 -0.51 16.23 13.61
CA LEU A 88 -1.53 15.25 13.21
C LEU A 88 -1.66 15.16 11.68
N GLN A 89 -1.65 16.30 10.98
CA GLN A 89 -1.67 16.33 9.51
C GLN A 89 -0.46 15.61 8.92
N VAL A 90 0.75 15.93 9.38
CA VAL A 90 1.99 15.27 8.93
C VAL A 90 1.97 13.77 9.20
N ASP A 91 1.55 13.34 10.39
CA ASP A 91 1.51 11.92 10.75
C ASP A 91 0.47 11.16 9.91
N ALA A 92 -0.69 11.76 9.62
CA ALA A 92 -1.69 11.18 8.73
C ALA A 92 -1.15 11.01 7.30
N LEU A 93 -0.49 12.04 6.75
CA LEU A 93 0.11 12.00 5.41
C LEU A 93 1.22 10.95 5.34
N LYS A 94 2.14 10.90 6.31
CA LYS A 94 3.18 9.87 6.40
C LYS A 94 2.59 8.46 6.40
N TRP A 95 1.54 8.23 7.19
CA TRP A 95 0.85 6.93 7.21
C TRP A 95 0.27 6.60 5.83
N VAL A 96 -0.44 7.54 5.19
CA VAL A 96 -0.98 7.35 3.83
C VAL A 96 0.12 7.03 2.82
N MET A 97 1.23 7.78 2.83
CA MET A 97 2.36 7.58 1.93
C MET A 97 2.99 6.19 2.11
N SER A 98 3.17 5.74 3.36
CA SER A 98 3.69 4.40 3.66
C SER A 98 2.83 3.27 3.08
N LYS A 99 1.51 3.47 2.93
CA LYS A 99 0.59 2.48 2.34
C LYS A 99 0.47 2.59 0.83
N ARG A 100 0.57 3.80 0.27
CA ARG A 100 0.42 4.04 -1.18
C ARG A 100 1.71 3.83 -1.98
N ALA A 101 2.86 3.99 -1.34
CA ALA A 101 4.18 3.82 -1.95
C ALA A 101 5.17 3.14 -0.98
N PRO A 102 4.89 1.90 -0.52
CA PRO A 102 5.65 1.22 0.53
C PRO A 102 7.13 0.98 0.17
N LYS A 103 7.47 0.86 -1.11
CA LYS A 103 8.86 0.71 -1.55
C LYS A 103 9.72 1.95 -1.27
N VAL A 104 9.10 3.13 -1.32
CA VAL A 104 9.77 4.43 -1.15
C VAL A 104 9.65 4.88 0.31
N TYR A 105 8.42 4.93 0.86
CA TYR A 105 8.13 5.52 2.17
C TYR A 105 7.70 4.50 3.23
N GLY A 106 7.77 3.21 2.95
CA GLY A 106 7.54 2.18 3.96
C GLY A 106 8.73 2.08 4.92
N ASP A 107 8.45 1.72 6.17
CA ASP A 107 9.49 1.47 7.17
C ASP A 107 10.42 0.35 6.69
N LYS A 108 11.72 0.65 6.63
CA LYS A 108 12.75 -0.32 6.26
C LYS A 108 13.51 -0.71 7.51
N VAL A 109 13.48 -2.00 7.83
CA VAL A 109 14.29 -2.59 8.91
C VAL A 109 15.35 -3.46 8.26
N THR A 110 16.62 -3.09 8.46
CA THR A 110 17.75 -3.97 8.16
C THR A 110 18.05 -4.77 9.43
N GLN A 111 17.87 -6.09 9.38
CA GLN A 111 18.25 -6.98 10.48
C GLN A 111 19.53 -7.70 10.12
N GLU A 112 20.54 -7.55 10.96
CA GLU A 112 21.70 -8.45 10.95
C GLU A 112 21.33 -9.69 11.75
N LEU A 113 21.33 -10.84 11.09
CA LEU A 113 21.01 -12.11 11.70
C LEU A 113 22.31 -12.87 12.00
N SER A 114 22.56 -13.18 13.26
CA SER A 114 23.68 -14.00 13.72
C SER A 114 23.21 -15.08 14.68
N GLY A 115 23.98 -16.16 14.78
CA GLY A 115 23.83 -17.17 15.82
C GLY A 115 24.25 -16.65 17.21
N PRO A 116 24.20 -17.54 18.23
CA PRO A 116 24.70 -17.24 19.57
C PRO A 116 26.11 -16.64 19.52
N ASP A 117 26.35 -15.62 20.34
CA ASP A 117 27.64 -14.91 20.44
C ASP A 117 28.16 -14.31 19.12
N GLY A 118 27.28 -14.01 18.16
CA GLY A 118 27.67 -13.46 16.85
C GLY A 118 28.18 -14.50 15.87
N GLY A 119 28.06 -15.79 16.20
CA GLY A 119 28.48 -16.90 15.37
C GLY A 119 27.56 -17.13 14.15
N PRO A 120 27.88 -18.14 13.32
CA PRO A 120 27.04 -18.53 12.20
C PRO A 120 25.62 -18.94 12.62
N ILE A 121 24.63 -18.69 11.76
CA ILE A 121 23.27 -19.20 11.97
C ILE A 121 23.27 -20.72 11.73
N GLU A 122 23.02 -21.49 12.78
CA GLU A 122 22.86 -22.94 12.70
C GLU A 122 21.47 -23.32 12.18
N VAL A 123 21.38 -23.74 10.92
CA VAL A 123 20.12 -24.27 10.34
C VAL A 123 20.10 -25.78 10.51
N LYS A 124 19.29 -26.29 11.46
CA LYS A 124 19.06 -27.74 11.59
C LYS A 124 18.16 -28.21 10.45
N GLY A 125 18.76 -28.77 9.39
CA GLY A 125 18.05 -29.37 8.28
C GLY A 125 17.32 -30.65 8.67
N GLY A 126 16.04 -30.56 9.01
CA GLY A 126 15.11 -31.70 9.03
C GLY A 126 14.66 -32.07 7.62
N GLY A 127 15.62 -32.44 6.76
CA GLY A 127 15.31 -32.93 5.42
C GLY A 127 14.73 -34.36 5.46
N VAL A 128 14.02 -34.72 4.39
CA VAL A 128 13.34 -36.01 4.11
C VAL A 128 14.18 -37.27 4.43
N SER A 129 15.50 -37.12 4.60
CA SER A 129 16.41 -38.18 5.05
C SER A 129 16.06 -38.82 6.40
N GLY A 130 15.41 -38.08 7.32
CA GLY A 130 14.94 -38.64 8.59
C GLY A 130 13.77 -39.63 8.44
N LEU A 131 12.93 -39.44 7.42
CA LEU A 131 11.79 -40.31 7.12
C LEU A 131 12.23 -41.60 6.41
N LEU A 132 13.29 -41.55 5.59
CA LEU A 132 13.83 -42.75 4.92
C LEU A 132 14.47 -43.74 5.91
N ASN A 133 15.19 -43.24 6.93
CA ASN A 133 15.84 -44.11 7.91
C ASN A 133 14.86 -44.81 8.86
N ALA A 134 13.68 -44.22 9.10
CA ALA A 134 12.64 -44.86 9.89
C ALA A 134 11.98 -46.04 9.15
N ALA A 135 11.80 -45.93 7.83
CA ALA A 135 11.17 -46.98 7.02
C ALA A 135 12.07 -48.22 6.80
N LEU A 136 13.39 -48.10 6.94
CA LEU A 136 14.34 -49.19 6.70
C LEU A 136 14.67 -50.02 7.96
N GLN A 137 14.19 -49.62 9.14
CA GLN A 137 14.48 -50.33 10.41
C GLN A 137 13.34 -51.27 10.86
N GLU A 138 12.17 -51.23 10.24
CA GLU A 138 11.02 -52.06 10.64
C GLU A 138 11.04 -53.49 10.04
N ASP A 139 11.86 -53.77 9.02
CA ASP A 139 11.91 -55.09 8.35
C ASP A 139 12.93 -56.09 8.96
N GLY A 140 13.66 -55.70 10.01
CA GLY A 140 14.81 -56.46 10.52
C GLY A 140 14.57 -57.33 11.77
N SER A 141 13.34 -57.47 12.28
CA SER A 141 13.08 -58.24 13.51
C SER A 141 11.76 -58.98 13.50
N ASN A 142 11.64 -60.01 12.66
CA ASN A 142 10.83 -61.18 13.01
C ASN A 142 11.30 -62.43 12.27
N SER A 143 12.23 -63.18 12.86
CA SER A 143 12.48 -64.60 12.55
C SER A 143 13.13 -65.24 13.77
N GLY A 144 12.28 -65.70 14.69
CA GLY A 144 12.57 -66.72 15.69
C GLY A 144 11.54 -67.84 15.53
#